data_AF-A0A4U5N7X8-F1
#
_entry.id   AF-A0A4U5N7X8-F1
#
_cell.length_a   1.000
_cell.length_b   1.000
_cell.length_c   1.000
_cell.angle_alpha   90.00
_cell.angle_beta   90.00
_cell.angle_gamma   90.00
#
_symmetry.space_group_name_H-M   'P 1'
#
loop_
_entity.id
_entity.type
_entity.pdbx_description
1 polymer ?
#
loop_
_entity_poly.entity_id
_entity_poly.type
_entity_poly.pdbx_seq_one_letter_code
_entity_poly.pdbx_strand_id
1 'polypeptide(L)'
;MGASASSFSADIGGVLSDVSIFTTAGQPVMFKDLWDQNEGIAVVALLRHFGCPCCWELASSLKESKEKFDSSGVKLIAIGVGTPNKARSLAERLPFPMDCLYADPERKAYDVLGLYYGLGRTFFNPASAKVFSRFDALRKAVKNYTIKATPDDRSGVLQQGGMFVFKGKQLLYARKDEGTGDHAPLDDIFEICCKVPVA
;
A
#
# COMPACT_ATOMS: atom_id res chain seq x y z
N MET A 1 -2.16 13.02 -11.83
CA MET A 1 -1.67 12.23 -12.97
C MET A 1 -2.36 10.87 -12.93
N GLY A 2 -2.59 10.24 -14.08
CA GLY A 2 -3.25 8.93 -14.17
C GLY A 2 -2.31 7.78 -13.82
N ALA A 3 -2.87 6.58 -13.63
CA ALA A 3 -2.06 5.37 -13.49
C ALA A 3 -1.27 5.08 -14.78
N SER A 4 -0.01 4.68 -14.67
CA SER A 4 0.86 4.40 -15.81
C SER A 4 2.02 3.49 -15.42
N ALA A 5 1.93 2.21 -15.81
CA ALA A 5 3.04 1.26 -15.69
C ALA A 5 4.19 1.58 -16.67
N SER A 6 3.89 2.20 -17.82
CA SER A 6 4.89 2.56 -18.84
C SER A 6 5.90 3.61 -18.39
N SER A 7 5.65 4.29 -17.28
CA SER A 7 6.59 5.24 -16.66
C SER A 7 7.70 4.56 -15.84
N PHE A 8 7.66 3.24 -15.69
CA PHE A 8 8.64 2.45 -14.93
C PHE A 8 9.56 1.67 -15.87
N SER A 9 10.76 1.37 -15.37
CA SER A 9 11.68 0.47 -16.08
C SER A 9 11.06 -0.93 -16.24
N ALA A 10 11.39 -1.63 -17.33
CA ALA A 10 10.90 -2.98 -17.58
C ALA A 10 11.33 -3.98 -16.49
N ASP A 11 12.44 -3.72 -15.79
CA ASP A 11 12.98 -4.57 -14.73
C ASP A 11 12.55 -4.14 -13.31
N ILE A 12 11.58 -3.23 -13.18
CA ILE A 12 11.15 -2.73 -11.86
C ILE A 12 10.74 -3.85 -10.90
N GLY A 13 10.09 -4.91 -11.39
CA GLY A 13 9.74 -6.07 -10.57
C GLY A 13 10.96 -6.86 -10.13
N GLY A 14 11.99 -6.97 -10.97
CA GLY A 14 13.26 -7.62 -10.61
C GLY A 14 13.99 -6.86 -9.50
N VAL A 15 14.09 -5.54 -9.62
CA VAL A 15 14.67 -4.69 -8.56
C VAL A 15 13.86 -4.77 -7.26
N LEU A 16 12.53 -4.75 -7.35
CA LEU A 16 11.66 -4.86 -6.19
C LEU A 16 11.77 -6.22 -5.51
N SER A 17 11.91 -7.32 -6.27
CA SER A 17 12.07 -8.69 -5.76
C SER A 17 13.20 -8.81 -4.72
N ASP A 18 14.26 -8.02 -4.87
CA ASP A 18 15.44 -8.03 -4.00
C ASP A 18 15.33 -7.11 -2.76
N VAL A 19 14.23 -6.36 -2.63
CA VAL A 19 13.97 -5.53 -1.45
C VAL A 19 13.55 -6.41 -0.28
N SER A 20 14.16 -6.16 0.89
CA SER A 20 13.75 -6.75 2.17
C SER A 20 12.86 -5.79 2.95
N ILE A 21 11.74 -6.32 3.45
CA ILE A 21 10.78 -5.66 4.34
C ILE A 21 10.55 -6.54 5.57
N PHE A 22 9.73 -6.10 6.51
CA PHE A 22 9.51 -6.81 7.77
C PHE A 22 8.05 -7.21 7.93
N THR A 23 7.81 -8.43 8.42
CA THR A 23 6.49 -8.86 8.89
C THR A 23 6.07 -8.07 10.14
N THR A 24 4.79 -8.15 10.53
CA THR A 24 4.32 -7.58 11.80
C THR A 24 5.02 -8.19 13.03
N ALA A 25 5.61 -9.39 12.92
CA ALA A 25 6.42 -10.04 13.96
C ALA A 25 7.89 -9.56 13.97
N GLY A 26 8.28 -8.71 13.02
CA GLY A 26 9.65 -8.19 12.90
C GLY A 26 10.62 -9.13 12.20
N GLN A 27 10.13 -10.17 11.52
CA GLN A 27 10.98 -11.05 10.71
C GLN A 27 11.22 -10.40 9.34
N PRO A 28 12.48 -10.36 8.84
CA PRO A 28 12.76 -9.89 7.51
C PRO A 28 12.23 -10.89 6.47
N VAL A 29 11.68 -10.38 5.37
CA VAL A 29 11.19 -11.14 4.22
C VAL A 29 11.56 -10.40 2.95
N MET A 30 11.85 -11.11 1.86
CA MET A 30 12.08 -10.48 0.56
C MET A 30 10.78 -10.47 -0.25
N PHE A 31 10.58 -9.47 -1.10
CA PHE A 31 9.38 -9.42 -1.96
C PHE A 31 9.21 -10.68 -2.80
N LYS A 32 10.32 -11.25 -3.30
CA LYS A 32 10.28 -12.47 -4.11
C LYS A 32 9.65 -13.68 -3.42
N ASP A 33 9.59 -13.67 -2.09
CA ASP A 33 9.04 -14.76 -1.29
C ASP A 33 7.54 -14.56 -0.97
N LEU A 34 6.95 -13.41 -1.36
CA LEU A 34 5.58 -13.05 -0.97
C LEU A 34 4.50 -13.52 -1.94
N TRP A 35 4.85 -13.71 -3.22
CA TRP A 35 3.99 -14.28 -4.27
C TRP A 35 4.83 -15.00 -5.32
N ASP A 36 4.19 -15.82 -6.16
CA ASP A 36 4.88 -16.46 -7.29
C ASP A 36 5.40 -15.41 -8.29
N GLN A 37 6.72 -15.35 -8.45
CA GLN A 37 7.41 -14.38 -9.29
C GLN A 37 7.33 -14.68 -10.78
N ASN A 38 6.74 -15.82 -11.19
CA ASN A 38 6.57 -16.17 -12.60
C ASN A 38 5.20 -15.72 -13.11
N GLU A 39 4.12 -16.23 -12.53
CA GLU A 39 2.76 -16.01 -13.03
C GLU A 39 1.79 -15.46 -11.97
N GLY A 40 2.13 -15.55 -10.69
CA GLY A 40 1.31 -15.08 -9.57
C GLY A 40 0.98 -13.59 -9.66
N ILE A 41 -0.25 -13.22 -9.31
CA ILE A 41 -0.70 -11.82 -9.32
C ILE A 41 -0.67 -11.28 -7.90
N ALA A 42 -0.05 -10.11 -7.73
CA ALA A 42 0.01 -9.42 -6.44
C ALA A 42 -0.41 -7.96 -6.55
N VAL A 43 -1.23 -7.53 -5.59
CA VAL A 43 -1.52 -6.12 -5.34
C VAL A 43 -0.61 -5.65 -4.21
N VAL A 44 0.28 -4.72 -4.54
CA VAL A 44 1.20 -4.09 -3.59
C VAL A 44 0.68 -2.69 -3.27
N ALA A 45 0.10 -2.56 -2.08
CA ALA A 45 -0.48 -1.32 -1.56
C ALA A 45 0.48 -0.65 -0.58
N LEU A 46 1.12 0.43 -1.00
CA LEU A 46 2.02 1.21 -0.16
C LEU A 46 1.23 2.31 0.55
N LEU A 47 0.93 2.08 1.83
CA LEU A 47 0.43 3.09 2.75
C LEU A 47 1.51 4.15 2.96
N ARG A 48 1.12 5.40 3.25
CA ARG A 48 2.09 6.46 3.57
C ARG A 48 2.87 6.14 4.85
N HIS A 49 2.15 5.84 5.93
CA HIS A 49 2.68 5.41 7.22
C HIS A 49 1.54 4.92 8.12
N PHE A 50 1.86 4.15 9.16
CA PHE A 50 0.83 3.57 10.06
C PHE A 50 0.11 4.61 10.94
N GLY A 51 0.66 5.81 11.10
CA GLY A 51 0.01 6.92 11.81
C GLY A 51 -0.84 7.84 10.94
N CYS A 52 -1.16 7.49 9.69
CA CYS A 52 -1.92 8.37 8.80
C CYS A 52 -3.41 7.98 8.81
N PRO A 53 -4.34 8.88 9.18
CA PRO A 53 -5.78 8.61 9.14
C PRO A 53 -6.29 8.10 7.79
N CYS A 54 -5.87 8.72 6.68
CA CYS A 54 -6.24 8.26 5.34
C CYS A 54 -5.69 6.85 5.02
N CYS A 55 -4.53 6.48 5.57
CA CYS A 55 -4.01 5.12 5.41
C CYS A 55 -4.83 4.10 6.21
N TRP A 56 -5.45 4.49 7.34
CA TRP A 56 -6.39 3.62 8.04
C TRP A 56 -7.68 3.44 7.24
N GLU A 57 -8.15 4.49 6.57
CA GLU A 57 -9.26 4.39 5.63
C GLU A 57 -8.95 3.40 4.50
N LEU A 58 -7.81 3.57 3.80
CA LEU A 58 -7.38 2.64 2.75
C LEU A 58 -7.22 1.21 3.28
N ALA A 59 -6.55 1.03 4.42
CA ALA A 59 -6.38 -0.29 5.03
C ALA A 59 -7.73 -0.93 5.40
N SER A 60 -8.72 -0.13 5.84
CA SER A 60 -10.07 -0.63 6.09
C SER A 60 -10.72 -1.14 4.81
N SER A 61 -10.64 -0.39 3.71
CA SER A 61 -11.19 -0.79 2.42
C SER A 61 -10.48 -2.02 1.85
N LEU A 62 -9.16 -2.11 1.98
CA LEU A 62 -8.36 -3.27 1.56
C LEU A 62 -8.74 -4.53 2.38
N LYS A 63 -8.93 -4.38 3.70
CA LYS A 63 -9.41 -5.47 4.55
C LYS A 63 -10.79 -5.95 4.12
N GLU A 64 -11.74 -5.03 3.93
CA GLU A 64 -13.10 -5.35 3.48
C GLU A 64 -13.09 -6.02 2.08
N SER A 65 -12.05 -5.78 1.27
CA SER A 65 -11.88 -6.35 -0.06
C SER A 65 -11.06 -7.63 -0.13
N LYS A 66 -10.48 -8.10 0.99
CA LYS A 66 -9.54 -9.23 1.00
C LYS A 66 -10.11 -10.49 0.36
N GLU A 67 -11.35 -10.83 0.68
CA GLU A 67 -12.02 -12.03 0.15
C GLU A 67 -12.14 -12.00 -1.39
N LYS A 68 -12.32 -10.81 -1.97
CA LYS A 68 -12.35 -10.64 -3.43
C LYS A 68 -10.98 -10.88 -4.07
N PHE A 69 -9.90 -10.43 -3.43
CA PHE A 69 -8.54 -10.75 -3.88
C PHE A 69 -8.27 -12.25 -3.76
N ASP A 70 -8.58 -12.86 -2.62
CA ASP A 70 -8.35 -14.28 -2.37
C ASP A 70 -9.12 -15.17 -3.36
N SER A 71 -10.40 -14.88 -3.60
CA SER A 71 -11.22 -15.64 -4.57
C SER A 71 -10.77 -15.48 -6.03
N SER A 72 -9.98 -14.44 -6.33
CA SER A 72 -9.33 -14.25 -7.64
C SER A 72 -7.91 -14.81 -7.70
N GLY A 73 -7.42 -15.46 -6.65
CA GLY A 73 -6.04 -15.93 -6.56
C GLY A 73 -4.99 -14.81 -6.51
N VAL A 74 -5.40 -13.60 -6.10
CA VAL A 74 -4.53 -12.41 -6.05
C VAL A 74 -3.99 -12.24 -4.63
N LYS A 75 -2.66 -12.12 -4.51
CA LYS A 75 -2.01 -11.84 -3.22
C LYS A 75 -2.13 -10.35 -2.88
N LEU A 76 -2.74 -10.02 -1.73
CA LEU A 76 -2.70 -8.67 -1.18
C LEU A 76 -1.47 -8.48 -0.28
N ILE A 77 -0.69 -7.43 -0.56
CA ILE A 77 0.50 -7.03 0.20
C ILE A 77 0.37 -5.54 0.54
N ALA A 78 0.04 -5.22 1.78
CA ALA A 78 -0.01 -3.85 2.29
C ALA A 78 1.27 -3.53 3.07
N ILE A 79 1.90 -2.40 2.75
CA ILE A 79 3.19 -1.99 3.34
C ILE A 79 3.04 -0.57 3.88
N GLY A 80 3.60 -0.30 5.06
CA GLY A 80 3.65 1.05 5.62
C GLY A 80 5.05 1.44 6.07
N VAL A 81 5.36 2.74 5.99
CA VAL A 81 6.53 3.31 6.65
C VAL A 81 6.31 3.27 8.17
N GLY A 82 7.30 2.77 8.89
CA GLY A 82 7.32 2.63 10.34
C GLY A 82 7.83 1.25 10.77
N THR A 83 8.03 1.05 12.07
CA THR A 83 8.55 -0.22 12.60
C THR A 83 7.49 -1.33 12.60
N PRO A 84 7.90 -2.61 12.65
CA PRO A 84 6.97 -3.75 12.76
C PRO A 84 5.94 -3.63 13.88
N ASN A 85 6.32 -3.03 15.02
CA ASN A 85 5.41 -2.78 16.14
C ASN A 85 4.29 -1.78 15.77
N LYS A 86 4.55 -0.81 14.90
CA LYS A 86 3.54 0.14 14.40
C LYS A 86 2.58 -0.55 13.43
N ALA A 87 3.10 -1.43 12.57
CA ALA A 87 2.29 -2.28 11.69
C ALA A 87 1.36 -3.18 12.51
N ARG A 88 1.90 -3.86 13.53
CA ARG A 88 1.11 -4.67 14.46
C ARG A 88 0.01 -3.86 15.15
N SER A 89 0.32 -2.63 15.58
CA SER A 89 -0.68 -1.74 16.19
C SER A 89 -1.84 -1.42 15.25
N LEU A 90 -1.59 -1.21 13.96
CA LEU A 90 -2.65 -1.05 12.97
C LEU A 90 -3.45 -2.36 12.83
N ALA A 91 -2.78 -3.50 12.69
CA ALA A 91 -3.44 -4.80 12.55
C ALA A 91 -4.36 -5.12 13.73
N GLU A 92 -3.93 -4.90 14.97
CA GLU A 92 -4.74 -5.17 16.17
C GLU A 92 -5.94 -4.22 16.30
N ARG A 93 -5.78 -2.94 15.94
CA ARG A 93 -6.79 -1.91 16.14
C ARG A 93 -7.79 -1.80 14.98
N LEU A 94 -7.34 -2.10 13.77
CA LEU A 94 -8.12 -2.12 12.53
C LEU A 94 -8.39 -3.56 12.04
N PRO A 95 -8.47 -4.55 12.95
CA PRO A 95 -8.34 -6.00 12.69
C PRO A 95 -7.84 -6.38 11.29
N PHE A 96 -6.70 -5.82 10.87
CA PHE A 96 -6.18 -6.02 9.52
C PHE A 96 -5.40 -7.35 9.47
N PRO A 97 -5.59 -8.20 8.46
CA PRO A 97 -4.91 -9.48 8.31
C PRO A 97 -3.38 -9.33 8.36
N MET A 98 -2.74 -9.90 9.39
CA MET A 98 -1.31 -9.70 9.65
C MET A 98 -0.42 -10.31 8.56
N ASP A 99 -0.90 -11.37 7.89
CA ASP A 99 -0.24 -12.04 6.77
C ASP A 99 -0.27 -11.24 5.45
N CYS A 100 -1.00 -10.12 5.44
CA CYS A 100 -1.05 -9.16 4.36
C CYS A 100 -0.36 -7.84 4.73
N LEU A 101 0.17 -7.66 5.95
CA LEU A 101 0.68 -6.37 6.42
C LEU A 101 2.18 -6.43 6.75
N TYR A 102 2.93 -5.49 6.18
CA TYR A 102 4.37 -5.42 6.29
C TYR A 102 4.84 -4.00 6.61
N ALA A 103 6.05 -3.91 7.16
CA ALA A 103 6.72 -2.68 7.53
C ALA A 103 7.97 -2.50 6.67
N ASP A 104 8.17 -1.28 6.16
CA ASP A 104 9.40 -0.86 5.50
C ASP A 104 9.94 0.40 6.19
N PRO A 105 10.68 0.24 7.31
CA PRO A 105 11.17 1.37 8.10
C PRO A 105 12.14 2.26 7.33
N GLU A 106 12.90 1.67 6.40
CA GLU A 106 13.94 2.34 5.62
C GLU A 106 13.41 2.93 4.31
N ARG A 107 12.14 2.67 3.97
CA ARG A 107 11.47 3.13 2.74
C ARG A 107 12.09 2.58 1.45
N LYS A 108 12.80 1.45 1.51
CA LYS A 108 13.50 0.87 0.35
C LYS A 108 12.54 0.58 -0.80
N ALA A 109 11.36 0.04 -0.51
CA ALA A 109 10.35 -0.22 -1.52
C ALA A 109 9.79 1.08 -2.13
N TYR A 110 9.64 2.12 -1.29
CA TYR A 110 9.15 3.44 -1.73
C TYR A 110 10.15 4.11 -2.66
N ASP A 111 11.45 4.02 -2.34
CA ASP A 111 12.54 4.56 -3.15
C ASP A 111 12.64 3.84 -4.50
N VAL A 112 12.60 2.49 -4.50
CA VAL A 112 12.60 1.68 -5.72
C VAL A 112 11.41 2.02 -6.62
N LEU A 113 10.22 2.18 -6.04
CA LEU A 113 9.00 2.54 -6.77
C LEU A 113 8.89 4.06 -7.05
N GLY A 114 9.89 4.84 -6.63
CA GLY A 114 9.96 6.29 -6.84
C GLY A 114 8.73 7.04 -6.33
N LEU A 115 8.19 6.63 -5.16
CA LEU A 115 7.05 7.29 -4.54
C LEU A 115 7.42 8.68 -4.03
N TYR A 116 6.47 9.61 -4.10
CA TYR A 116 6.77 11.00 -3.81
C TYR A 116 7.08 11.26 -2.33
N TYR A 117 7.92 12.25 -2.08
CA TYR A 117 8.29 12.72 -0.75
C TYR A 117 8.24 14.26 -0.72
N GLY A 118 7.72 14.84 0.37
CA GLY A 118 7.91 16.26 0.68
C GLY A 118 6.69 17.02 1.21
N LEU A 119 6.95 18.20 1.77
CA LEU A 119 5.97 19.07 2.43
C LEU A 119 4.88 19.58 1.48
N GLY A 120 5.27 20.07 0.30
CA GLY A 120 4.34 20.61 -0.71
C GLY A 120 3.25 19.60 -1.09
N ARG A 121 3.66 18.37 -1.38
CA ARG A 121 2.75 17.28 -1.74
C ARG A 121 1.90 16.80 -0.57
N THR A 122 2.45 16.82 0.63
CA THR A 122 1.76 16.32 1.83
C THR A 122 0.64 17.23 2.30
N PHE A 123 0.88 18.55 2.32
CA PHE A 123 -0.01 19.53 2.97
C PHE A 123 -0.71 20.48 2.02
N PHE A 124 -0.18 20.69 0.81
CA PHE A 124 -0.67 21.73 -0.10
C PHE A 124 -1.15 21.17 -1.45
N ASN A 125 -1.21 19.84 -1.62
CA ASN A 125 -1.65 19.25 -2.87
C ASN A 125 -3.20 19.19 -2.97
N PRO A 126 -3.81 19.80 -4.00
CA PRO A 126 -5.25 19.74 -4.25
C PRO A 126 -5.82 18.31 -4.36
N ALA A 127 -4.99 17.32 -4.72
CA ALA A 127 -5.39 15.91 -4.76
C ALA A 127 -5.96 15.42 -3.42
N SER A 128 -5.54 16.03 -2.30
CA SER A 128 -6.04 15.73 -0.95
C SER A 128 -7.50 16.17 -0.73
N ALA A 129 -8.07 17.01 -1.60
CA ALA A 129 -9.47 17.43 -1.49
C ALA A 129 -10.46 16.26 -1.60
N LYS A 130 -10.06 15.15 -2.24
CA LYS A 130 -10.84 13.90 -2.30
C LYS A 130 -11.06 13.24 -0.94
N VAL A 131 -10.39 13.69 0.12
CA VAL A 131 -10.65 13.21 1.49
C VAL A 131 -11.99 13.75 2.00
N PHE A 132 -12.40 14.95 1.59
CA PHE A 132 -13.65 15.57 2.06
C PHE A 132 -14.90 14.77 1.63
N SER A 133 -14.87 14.12 0.47
CA SER A 133 -15.99 13.29 0.01
C SER A 133 -16.09 11.93 0.71
N ARG A 134 -15.08 11.53 1.49
CA ARG A 134 -15.00 10.22 2.17
C ARG A 134 -15.02 10.33 3.69
N PHE A 135 -15.58 11.42 4.22
CA PHE A 135 -15.56 11.74 5.64
C PHE A 135 -16.11 10.63 6.53
N ASP A 136 -17.24 10.01 6.17
CA ASP A 136 -17.85 8.95 6.97
C ASP A 136 -17.01 7.67 6.98
N ALA A 137 -16.43 7.30 5.84
CA ALA A 137 -15.53 6.16 5.73
C ALA A 137 -14.26 6.38 6.57
N LEU A 138 -13.66 7.56 6.48
CA LEU A 138 -12.53 7.97 7.29
C LEU A 138 -12.88 7.91 8.79
N ARG A 139 -14.02 8.48 9.19
CA ARG A 139 -14.49 8.47 10.58
C ARG A 139 -14.70 7.05 11.11
N LYS A 140 -15.25 6.15 10.30
CA LYS A 140 -15.42 4.73 10.65
C LYS A 140 -14.06 4.04 10.84
N ALA A 141 -13.13 4.27 9.92
CA ALA A 141 -11.81 3.64 9.93
C ALA A 141 -10.95 4.09 11.13
N VAL A 142 -11.07 5.35 11.55
CA VAL A 142 -10.24 5.92 12.63
C VAL A 142 -10.83 5.75 14.04
N LYS A 143 -11.92 4.97 14.23
CA LYS A 143 -12.55 4.77 15.55
C LYS A 143 -11.56 4.30 16.62
N ASN A 144 -10.61 3.44 16.26
CA ASN A 144 -9.60 2.88 17.18
C ASN A 144 -8.18 3.43 16.90
N TYR A 145 -8.08 4.54 16.16
CA TYR A 145 -6.84 5.14 15.73
C TYR A 145 -5.92 5.52 16.90
N THR A 146 -4.61 5.47 16.66
CA THR A 146 -3.62 5.97 17.62
C THR A 146 -2.49 6.71 16.91
N ILE A 147 -2.17 7.90 17.42
CA ILE A 147 -1.01 8.67 16.94
C ILE A 147 0.33 7.98 17.25
N LYS A 148 0.35 7.03 18.19
CA LYS A 148 1.55 6.24 18.52
C LYS A 148 2.02 5.37 17.35
N ALA A 149 1.14 5.09 16.38
CA ALA A 149 1.48 4.38 15.15
C ALA A 149 2.26 5.26 14.14
N THR A 150 2.44 6.56 14.42
CA THR A 150 3.32 7.42 13.62
C THR A 150 4.76 6.88 13.64
N PRO A 151 5.49 6.91 12.51
CA PRO A 151 6.89 6.51 12.47
C PRO A 151 7.73 7.25 13.50
N ASP A 152 8.76 6.58 14.00
CA ASP A 152 9.68 7.16 14.98
C ASP A 152 10.54 8.26 14.33
N ASP A 153 11.02 8.03 13.10
CA ASP A 153 11.51 9.10 12.24
C ASP A 153 10.32 9.92 11.67
N ARG A 154 10.17 11.14 12.19
CA ARG A 154 9.11 12.06 11.78
C ARG A 154 9.23 12.49 10.31
N SER A 155 10.40 12.38 9.67
CA SER A 155 10.53 12.65 8.24
C SER A 155 9.65 11.73 7.40
N GLY A 156 9.35 10.52 7.90
CA GLY A 156 8.46 9.55 7.25
C GLY A 156 7.03 10.04 7.04
N VAL A 157 6.57 11.05 7.79
CA VAL A 157 5.23 11.63 7.60
C VAL A 157 5.09 12.42 6.29
N LEU A 158 6.19 12.68 5.60
CA LEU A 158 6.20 13.37 4.29
C LEU A 158 6.15 12.38 3.12
N GLN A 159 6.30 11.09 3.38
CA GLN A 159 6.22 10.03 2.37
C GLN A 159 4.80 9.94 1.81
N GLN A 160 4.67 9.76 0.49
CA GLN A 160 3.41 9.42 -0.17
C GLN A 160 3.33 7.92 -0.47
N GLY A 161 2.09 7.46 -0.63
CA GLY A 161 1.77 6.07 -0.90
C GLY A 161 1.64 5.79 -2.39
N GLY A 162 1.12 4.61 -2.70
CA GLY A 162 0.79 4.21 -4.05
C GLY A 162 0.20 2.81 -4.11
N MET A 163 -0.31 2.46 -5.28
CA MET A 163 -0.91 1.17 -5.56
C MET A 163 -0.31 0.58 -6.83
N PHE A 164 0.09 -0.68 -6.75
CA PHE A 164 0.76 -1.39 -7.82
C PHE A 164 0.17 -2.77 -8.00
N VAL A 165 0.10 -3.24 -9.24
CA VAL A 165 -0.32 -4.61 -9.57
C VAL A 165 0.79 -5.27 -10.38
N PHE A 166 1.28 -6.39 -9.89
CA PHE A 166 2.29 -7.21 -10.55
C PHE A 166 1.69 -8.54 -11.00
N LYS A 167 2.15 -9.05 -12.14
CA LYS A 167 2.01 -10.46 -12.54
C LYS A 167 3.41 -11.03 -12.70
N GLY A 168 3.79 -11.96 -11.83
CA GLY A 168 5.19 -12.32 -11.63
C GLY A 168 6.01 -11.06 -11.33
N LYS A 169 7.01 -10.78 -12.16
CA LYS A 169 7.82 -9.54 -12.13
C LYS A 169 7.30 -8.43 -13.05
N GLN A 170 6.31 -8.70 -13.88
CA GLN A 170 5.75 -7.70 -14.79
C GLN A 170 4.85 -6.74 -14.02
N LEU A 171 5.13 -5.44 -14.12
CA LEU A 171 4.27 -4.40 -13.59
C LEU A 171 3.10 -4.13 -14.56
N LEU A 172 1.87 -4.42 -14.12
CA LEU A 172 0.65 -4.22 -14.90
C LEU A 172 -0.02 -2.87 -14.64
N TYR A 173 0.06 -2.40 -13.39
CA TYR A 173 -0.52 -1.14 -12.96
C TYR A 173 0.40 -0.45 -11.98
N ALA A 174 0.51 0.87 -12.12
CA ALA A 174 1.18 1.70 -11.14
C ALA A 174 0.48 3.03 -10.99
N ARG A 175 0.17 3.37 -9.74
CA ARG A 175 -0.29 4.69 -9.36
C ARG A 175 0.47 5.16 -8.13
N LYS A 176 1.08 6.35 -8.25
CA LYS A 176 1.67 7.08 -7.13
C LYS A 176 0.61 8.03 -6.58
N ASP A 177 0.45 8.07 -5.26
CA ASP A 177 -0.49 9.01 -4.64
C ASP A 177 0.10 10.42 -4.75
N GLU A 178 -0.59 11.34 -5.42
CA GLU A 178 -0.07 12.70 -5.64
C GLU A 178 0.02 13.49 -4.33
N GLY A 179 -0.86 13.18 -3.37
CA GLY A 179 -0.92 13.78 -2.05
C GLY A 179 -1.67 12.90 -1.05
N THR A 180 -1.84 13.42 0.17
CA THR A 180 -2.43 12.67 1.27
C THR A 180 -3.86 12.24 0.95
N GLY A 181 -4.09 10.92 0.96
CA GLY A 181 -5.41 10.35 0.71
C GLY A 181 -5.78 10.22 -0.76
N ASP A 182 -4.91 10.54 -1.71
CA ASP A 182 -5.17 10.36 -3.15
C ASP A 182 -4.99 8.91 -3.62
N HIS A 183 -5.60 7.96 -2.91
CA HIS A 183 -5.46 6.52 -3.17
C HIS A 183 -6.09 6.09 -4.50
N ALA A 184 -5.57 5.02 -5.09
CA ALA A 184 -6.20 4.28 -6.19
C ALA A 184 -7.66 3.87 -5.85
N PRO A 185 -8.66 4.12 -6.72
CA PRO A 185 -9.95 3.46 -6.61
C PRO A 185 -9.72 1.95 -6.67
N LEU A 186 -10.32 1.20 -5.77
CA LEU A 186 -10.17 -0.26 -5.78
C LEU A 186 -10.84 -0.90 -6.99
N ASP A 187 -11.85 -0.26 -7.59
CA ASP A 187 -12.49 -0.75 -8.81
C ASP A 187 -11.49 -0.83 -9.97
N ASP A 188 -10.66 0.20 -10.18
CA ASP A 188 -9.55 0.16 -11.16
C ASP A 188 -8.63 -1.05 -10.91
N ILE A 189 -8.35 -1.37 -9.64
CA ILE A 189 -7.48 -2.49 -9.27
C ILE A 189 -8.18 -3.82 -9.59
N PHE A 190 -9.44 -3.97 -9.21
CA PHE A 190 -10.22 -5.18 -9.48
C PHE A 190 -10.39 -5.44 -10.96
N GLU A 191 -10.56 -4.42 -11.79
CA GLU A 191 -10.62 -4.56 -13.24
C GLU A 191 -9.33 -5.11 -13.85
N ILE A 192 -8.20 -4.92 -13.17
CA ILE A 192 -6.90 -5.38 -13.66
C ILE A 192 -6.60 -6.80 -13.18
N CYS A 193 -6.83 -7.10 -11.89
CA CYS A 193 -6.38 -8.36 -11.29
C CYS A 193 -7.50 -9.33 -10.88
N CYS A 194 -8.75 -8.91 -10.79
CA CYS A 194 -9.86 -9.70 -10.25
C CYS A 194 -10.97 -9.97 -11.28
N LYS A 195 -10.61 -10.01 -12.56
CA LYS A 195 -11.54 -10.47 -13.59
C LYS A 195 -11.77 -11.97 -13.42
N VAL A 196 -13.05 -12.36 -13.30
CA VAL A 196 -13.44 -13.77 -13.32
C VAL A 196 -12.94 -14.38 -14.64
N PRO A 197 -12.27 -15.54 -14.63
CA PRO A 197 -11.96 -16.24 -15.88
C PRO A 197 -13.28 -16.44 -16.64
N VAL A 198 -13.33 -15.98 -17.89
CA VAL A 198 -14.44 -16.35 -18.77
C VAL A 198 -14.31 -17.86 -18.97
N ALA A 199 -15.28 -18.60 -18.43
CA ALA A 199 -15.39 -20.05 -18.55
C ALA A 199 -15.50 -20.48 -20.03
#